data_AF-A0A2E0Z882-F1
#
_entry.id   AF-A0A2E0Z882-F1
#
_cell.length_a   1.000
_cell.length_b   1.000
_cell.length_c   1.000
_cell.angle_alpha   90.00
_cell.angle_beta   90.00
_cell.angle_gamma   90.00
#
_symmetry.space_group_name_H-M   'P 1'
#
loop_
_entity.id
_entity.type
_entity.pdbx_description
1 polymer ?
#
loop_
_entity_poly.entity_id
_entity_poly.type
_entity_poly.pdbx_seq_one_letter_code
_entity_poly.pdbx_strand_id
1 'polypeptide(L)'
;MTKIIHKELSYAVRGVLFDVHNQLGPMLPEKFYQEAVAIGLEAKGIICETEKQFSVQYCGVEVGRYFVDVWAEGGKLLLELKVASEILPIHRAQAISYLKVTNADLAIVVNFGANLLEDERLPNRLRGKTAVLPGRIPQPNAVIPYPELTTQLIQLLYKVHHILGPGFFHHVYRRAVMIELRQQEIGFEYVRKMPVYFHNSFLGNQESHLILVENCVLVAAVAVQEVDEAMKSQLRGRMRRQNVALGILANFNSSRLDISFVKKEYSE
;
A
#
# COMPACT_ATOMS: atom_id res chain seq x y z
N MET A 1 15.16 28.77 12.37
CA MET A 1 15.85 27.55 11.88
C MET A 1 15.00 26.34 12.24
N THR A 2 14.62 25.52 11.25
CA THR A 2 13.84 24.30 11.49
C THR A 2 14.69 23.28 12.24
N LYS A 3 14.25 22.79 13.41
CA LYS A 3 14.97 21.79 14.19
C LYS A 3 14.94 20.44 13.45
N ILE A 4 16.11 19.91 13.11
CA ILE A 4 16.27 18.58 12.50
C ILE A 4 16.23 17.53 13.62
N ILE A 5 15.33 16.55 13.49
CA ILE A 5 15.25 15.41 14.40
C ILE A 5 16.49 14.54 14.22
N HIS A 6 17.15 14.15 15.33
CA HIS A 6 18.38 13.35 15.34
C HIS A 6 19.45 13.86 14.38
N LYS A 7 19.77 15.16 14.45
CA LYS A 7 20.62 15.87 13.48
C LYS A 7 21.93 15.14 13.17
N GLU A 8 22.64 14.69 14.20
CA GLU A 8 23.95 14.04 14.09
C GLU A 8 23.82 12.70 13.38
N LEU A 9 22.90 11.84 13.83
CA LEU A 9 22.59 10.56 13.18
C LEU A 9 22.13 10.76 11.73
N SER A 10 21.26 11.74 11.51
CA SER A 10 20.70 12.06 10.19
C SER A 10 21.77 12.53 9.20
N TYR A 11 22.83 13.19 9.66
CA TYR A 11 23.97 13.55 8.82
C TYR A 11 24.93 12.39 8.62
N ALA A 12 25.19 11.58 9.64
CA ALA A 12 26.05 10.40 9.52
C ALA A 12 25.46 9.37 8.53
N VAL A 13 24.18 9.05 8.68
CA VAL A 13 23.44 8.15 7.77
C VAL A 13 23.49 8.69 6.34
N ARG A 14 23.21 9.98 6.16
CA ARG A 14 23.22 10.58 4.82
C ARG A 14 24.61 10.57 4.18
N GLY A 15 25.68 10.77 4.96
CA GLY A 15 27.05 10.57 4.49
C GLY A 15 27.27 9.17 3.90
N VAL A 16 26.80 8.13 4.60
CA VAL A 16 26.84 6.74 4.09
C VAL A 16 26.05 6.60 2.78
N LEU A 17 24.85 7.19 2.68
CA LEU A 17 24.07 7.13 1.44
C LEU A 17 24.82 7.73 0.25
N PHE A 18 25.49 8.88 0.44
CA PHE A 18 26.32 9.49 -0.60
C PHE A 18 27.55 8.64 -0.94
N ASP A 19 28.23 8.08 0.06
CA ASP A 19 29.39 7.22 -0.16
C ASP A 19 29.01 5.97 -0.97
N VAL A 20 27.83 5.38 -0.71
CA VAL A 20 27.29 4.24 -1.45
C VAL A 20 26.96 4.63 -2.89
N HIS A 21 26.23 5.73 -3.11
CA HIS A 21 25.86 6.19 -4.46
C HIS A 21 27.09 6.53 -5.30
N ASN A 22 28.08 7.21 -4.72
CA ASN A 22 29.31 7.58 -5.41
C ASN A 22 30.16 6.36 -5.84
N GLN A 23 30.12 5.27 -5.06
CA GLN A 23 30.90 4.07 -5.35
C GLN A 23 30.21 3.11 -6.31
N LEU A 24 28.88 2.94 -6.17
CA LEU A 24 28.13 1.95 -6.95
C LEU A 24 27.51 2.54 -8.23
N GLY A 25 27.22 3.84 -8.23
CA GLY A 25 26.43 4.47 -9.29
C GLY A 25 24.98 3.96 -9.35
N PRO A 26 24.18 4.43 -10.32
CA PRO A 26 22.80 3.95 -10.56
C PRO A 26 22.78 2.58 -11.28
N MET A 27 21.57 2.09 -11.58
CA MET A 27 21.29 0.87 -12.40
C MET A 27 21.49 -0.49 -11.72
N LEU A 28 21.65 -0.52 -10.39
CA LEU A 28 21.62 -1.78 -9.63
C LEU A 28 20.22 -2.05 -9.04
N PRO A 29 19.86 -3.32 -8.80
CA PRO A 29 18.69 -3.66 -8.01
C PRO A 29 18.72 -3.06 -6.59
N GLU A 30 17.56 -2.65 -6.08
CA GLU A 30 17.38 -2.01 -4.76
C GLU A 30 18.06 -2.76 -3.61
N LYS A 31 18.02 -4.10 -3.66
CA LYS A 31 18.65 -4.98 -2.67
C LYS A 31 20.15 -4.73 -2.51
N PHE A 32 20.88 -4.44 -3.59
CA PHE A 32 22.32 -4.17 -3.49
C PHE A 32 22.61 -2.86 -2.75
N TYR A 33 21.78 -1.83 -2.96
CA TYR A 33 21.91 -0.59 -2.18
C TYR A 33 21.58 -0.81 -0.72
N GLN A 34 20.56 -1.63 -0.40
CA GLN A 34 20.22 -1.97 0.98
C GLN A 34 21.41 -2.64 1.70
N GLU A 35 22.02 -3.65 1.06
CA GLU A 35 23.20 -4.34 1.59
C GLU A 35 24.40 -3.38 1.75
N ALA A 36 24.68 -2.55 0.75
CA ALA A 36 25.78 -1.58 0.81
C ALA A 36 25.58 -0.51 1.89
N VAL A 37 24.34 -0.03 2.06
CA VAL A 37 24.00 0.92 3.13
C VAL A 37 24.18 0.27 4.50
N ALA A 38 23.74 -0.98 4.69
CA ALA A 38 23.93 -1.69 5.96
C ALA A 38 25.41 -1.80 6.32
N ILE A 39 26.26 -2.20 5.38
CA ILE A 39 27.73 -2.27 5.55
C ILE A 39 28.30 -0.90 5.92
N GLY A 40 27.89 0.16 5.20
CA GLY A 40 28.38 1.51 5.46
C GLY A 40 27.94 2.07 6.82
N LEU A 41 26.72 1.76 7.27
CA LEU A 41 26.23 2.13 8.59
C LEU A 41 26.98 1.40 9.71
N GLU A 42 27.20 0.09 9.55
CA GLU A 42 27.96 -0.72 10.50
C GLU A 42 29.41 -0.22 10.63
N ALA A 43 30.06 0.13 9.51
CA ALA A 43 31.41 0.70 9.52
C ALA A 43 31.50 2.07 10.23
N LYS A 44 30.37 2.80 10.34
CA LYS A 44 30.26 4.05 11.12
C LYS A 44 29.84 3.81 12.58
N GLY A 45 29.68 2.56 13.00
CA GLY A 45 29.21 2.19 14.34
C GLY A 45 27.73 2.50 14.58
N ILE A 46 26.92 2.63 13.52
CA ILE A 46 25.48 2.87 13.62
C ILE A 46 24.78 1.52 13.64
N ILE A 47 24.05 1.23 14.73
CA ILE A 47 23.32 -0.03 14.85
C ILE A 47 22.12 0.01 13.90
N CYS A 48 22.04 -0.98 13.00
CA CYS A 48 20.91 -1.10 12.08
C CYS A 48 20.48 -2.56 11.88
N GLU A 49 19.21 -2.72 11.46
CA GLU A 49 18.60 -3.99 11.07
C GLU A 49 17.97 -3.81 9.69
N THR A 50 18.31 -4.65 8.72
CA THR A 50 17.67 -4.66 7.40
C THR A 50 16.41 -5.51 7.41
N GLU A 51 15.45 -5.15 6.56
CA GLU A 51 14.17 -5.88 6.41
C GLU A 51 13.46 -6.15 7.74
N LYS A 52 13.52 -5.20 8.69
CA LYS A 52 12.91 -5.40 10.00
C LYS A 52 11.40 -5.51 9.87
N GLN A 53 10.84 -6.61 10.38
CA GLN A 53 9.42 -6.90 10.28
C GLN A 53 8.60 -6.19 11.38
N PHE A 54 7.49 -5.58 10.98
CA PHE A 54 6.53 -4.94 11.87
C PHE A 54 5.09 -5.42 11.58
N SER A 55 4.27 -5.52 12.63
CA SER A 55 2.85 -5.86 12.52
C SER A 55 2.03 -4.63 12.13
N VAL A 56 1.16 -4.78 11.13
CA VAL A 56 0.21 -3.74 10.68
C VAL A 56 -1.12 -3.99 11.37
N GLN A 57 -1.57 -3.01 12.14
CA GLN A 57 -2.81 -3.07 12.90
C GLN A 57 -3.87 -2.20 12.24
N TYR A 58 -5.11 -2.68 12.21
CA TYR A 58 -6.28 -1.92 11.78
C TYR A 58 -7.43 -2.17 12.75
N CYS A 59 -7.97 -1.12 13.37
CA CYS A 59 -8.99 -1.24 14.42
C CYS A 59 -8.61 -2.23 15.54
N GLY A 60 -7.33 -2.26 15.94
CA GLY A 60 -6.81 -3.17 16.98
C GLY A 60 -6.61 -4.62 16.54
N VAL A 61 -6.78 -4.93 15.25
CA VAL A 61 -6.61 -6.27 14.69
C VAL A 61 -5.42 -6.31 13.74
N GLU A 62 -4.56 -7.32 13.85
CA GLU A 62 -3.45 -7.52 12.91
C GLU A 62 -4.00 -7.86 11.52
N VAL A 63 -3.73 -6.98 10.55
CA VAL A 63 -4.14 -7.15 9.15
C VAL A 63 -3.00 -7.63 8.27
N GLY A 64 -1.76 -7.56 8.73
CA GLY A 64 -0.61 -8.17 8.07
C GLY A 64 0.70 -7.67 8.63
N ARG A 65 1.75 -7.82 7.84
CA ARG A 65 3.11 -7.45 8.21
C ARG A 65 3.75 -6.66 7.08
N TYR A 66 4.72 -5.82 7.43
CA TYR A 66 5.58 -5.14 6.47
C TYR A 66 7.01 -5.14 6.96
N PHE A 67 7.91 -4.83 6.05
CA PHE A 67 9.35 -4.87 6.25
C PHE A 67 9.88 -3.48 5.93
N VAL A 68 10.68 -2.94 6.84
CA VAL A 68 11.40 -1.67 6.64
C VAL A 68 12.76 -1.99 6.06
N ASP A 69 13.19 -1.29 5.02
CA ASP A 69 14.46 -1.59 4.34
C ASP A 69 15.65 -1.50 5.29
N VAL A 70 15.74 -0.41 6.05
CA VAL A 70 16.74 -0.25 7.11
C VAL A 70 16.12 0.41 8.34
N TRP A 71 16.22 -0.25 9.48
CA TRP A 71 15.82 0.24 10.79
C TRP A 71 17.06 0.60 11.60
N ALA A 72 17.25 1.88 11.93
CA ALA A 72 18.46 2.36 12.61
C ALA A 72 18.18 2.82 14.04
N GLU A 73 19.15 2.54 14.93
CA GLU A 73 19.23 3.11 16.28
C GLU A 73 17.96 2.91 17.12
N GLY A 74 17.33 1.74 17.01
CA GLY A 74 16.13 1.41 17.79
C GLY A 74 14.89 2.24 17.42
N GLY A 75 14.84 2.82 16.22
CA GLY A 75 13.68 3.56 15.72
C GLY A 75 13.82 5.08 15.71
N LYS A 76 15.02 5.58 15.99
CA LYS A 76 15.34 6.99 15.74
C LYS A 76 15.22 7.32 14.25
N LEU A 77 15.55 6.38 13.37
CA LEU A 77 15.55 6.60 11.93
C LEU A 77 15.18 5.31 11.18
N LEU A 78 14.32 5.41 10.18
CA LEU A 78 14.12 4.38 9.17
C LEU A 78 14.52 4.89 7.78
N LEU A 79 14.99 4.00 6.92
CA LEU A 79 15.24 4.29 5.51
C LEU A 79 14.21 3.58 4.65
N GLU A 80 13.73 4.28 3.63
CA GLU A 80 12.95 3.76 2.52
C GLU A 80 13.79 3.95 1.25
N LEU A 81 14.30 2.85 0.69
CA LEU A 81 15.18 2.87 -0.47
C LEU A 81 14.35 2.76 -1.73
N LYS A 82 14.76 3.46 -2.78
CA LYS A 82 14.15 3.38 -4.11
C LYS A 82 15.22 3.35 -5.18
N VAL A 83 14.93 2.65 -6.26
CA VAL A 83 15.64 2.76 -7.54
C VAL A 83 14.63 3.23 -8.58
N ALA A 84 14.54 4.54 -8.75
CA ALA A 84 13.59 5.19 -9.65
C ALA A 84 14.23 6.40 -10.35
N SER A 85 13.55 6.95 -11.35
CA SER A 85 14.00 8.18 -12.00
C SER A 85 13.98 9.39 -11.07
N GLU A 86 13.06 9.41 -10.11
CA GLU A 86 12.91 10.49 -9.11
C GLU A 86 12.16 10.00 -7.86
N ILE A 87 12.23 10.77 -6.76
CA ILE A 87 11.35 10.58 -5.60
C ILE A 87 9.91 11.06 -5.92
N LEU A 88 9.00 10.11 -6.11
CA LEU A 88 7.58 10.37 -6.39
C LEU A 88 6.75 10.61 -5.11
N PRO A 89 5.58 11.28 -5.21
CA PRO A 89 4.68 11.50 -4.05
C PRO A 89 4.25 10.20 -3.36
N ILE A 90 4.14 9.10 -4.11
CA ILE A 90 3.82 7.77 -3.56
C ILE A 90 4.91 7.23 -2.63
N HIS A 91 6.19 7.46 -2.94
CA HIS A 91 7.31 7.04 -2.07
C HIS A 91 7.25 7.76 -0.72
N ARG A 92 6.97 9.07 -0.75
CA ARG A 92 6.77 9.88 0.47
C ARG A 92 5.58 9.37 1.28
N ALA A 93 4.46 9.09 0.61
CA ALA A 93 3.25 8.59 1.26
C ALA A 93 3.47 7.22 1.93
N GLN A 94 4.21 6.32 1.28
CA GLN A 94 4.59 5.02 1.82
C GLN A 94 5.48 5.17 3.06
N ALA A 95 6.53 6.00 3.02
CA ALA A 95 7.36 6.24 4.19
C ALA A 95 6.56 6.84 5.36
N ILE A 96 5.59 7.71 5.08
CA ILE A 96 4.66 8.23 6.09
C ILE A 96 3.80 7.10 6.70
N SER A 97 3.31 6.17 5.88
CA SER A 97 2.61 4.97 6.38
C SER A 97 3.49 4.13 7.30
N TYR A 98 4.78 4.00 7.00
CA TYR A 98 5.71 3.25 7.83
C TYR A 98 6.04 3.97 9.14
N LEU A 99 6.15 5.30 9.12
CA LEU A 99 6.25 6.10 10.35
C LEU A 99 5.04 5.91 11.28
N LYS A 100 3.83 5.79 10.73
CA LYS A 100 2.62 5.53 11.52
C LYS A 100 2.69 4.17 12.23
N VAL A 101 3.15 3.13 11.54
CA VAL A 101 3.11 1.77 12.08
C VAL A 101 4.32 1.46 12.97
N THR A 102 5.53 1.88 12.59
CA THR A 102 6.74 1.67 13.41
C THR A 102 6.81 2.58 14.63
N ASN A 103 6.11 3.72 14.59
CA ASN A 103 6.34 4.83 15.50
C ASN A 103 7.79 5.33 15.50
N ALA A 104 8.54 5.24 14.39
CA ALA A 104 9.87 5.83 14.28
C ALA A 104 9.84 7.36 14.37
N ASP A 105 10.96 7.99 14.74
CA ASP A 105 11.03 9.46 14.85
C ASP A 105 11.18 10.16 13.49
N LEU A 106 11.93 9.55 12.57
CA LEU A 106 12.30 10.10 11.27
C LEU A 106 12.35 9.01 10.21
N ALA A 107 11.84 9.29 9.01
CA ALA A 107 12.12 8.49 7.83
C ALA A 107 13.01 9.30 6.87
N ILE A 108 13.93 8.63 6.18
CA ILE A 108 14.59 9.18 5.00
C ILE A 108 14.20 8.33 3.80
N VAL A 109 13.52 8.94 2.83
CA VAL A 109 13.32 8.34 1.51
C VAL A 109 14.54 8.66 0.69
N VAL A 110 15.19 7.64 0.13
CA VAL A 110 16.40 7.82 -0.69
C VAL A 110 16.20 7.15 -2.03
N ASN A 111 16.56 7.86 -3.10
CA ASN A 111 16.54 7.32 -4.46
C ASN A 111 17.97 7.19 -5.01
N PHE A 112 18.37 5.95 -5.29
CA PHE A 112 19.66 5.61 -5.89
C PHE A 112 19.60 5.49 -7.43
N GLY A 113 18.40 5.53 -8.04
CA GLY A 113 18.23 5.33 -9.48
C GLY A 113 18.52 6.55 -10.33
N ALA A 114 18.55 7.75 -9.75
CA ALA A 114 18.84 8.99 -10.44
C ALA A 114 20.35 9.22 -10.63
N ASN A 115 20.70 10.14 -11.54
CA ASN A 115 22.08 10.53 -11.81
C ASN A 115 22.81 11.08 -10.58
N LEU A 116 22.07 11.74 -9.69
CA LEU A 116 22.54 12.21 -8.38
C LEU A 116 21.71 11.52 -7.31
N LEU A 117 22.31 11.28 -6.13
CA LEU A 117 21.55 10.81 -4.99
C LEU A 117 20.47 11.83 -4.60
N GLU A 118 19.23 11.38 -4.51
CA GLU A 118 18.13 12.17 -3.98
C GLU A 118 17.74 11.62 -2.62
N ASP A 119 17.49 12.51 -1.65
CA ASP A 119 17.00 12.12 -0.34
C ASP A 119 16.01 13.14 0.25
N GLU A 120 15.01 12.63 0.97
CA GLU A 120 14.03 13.44 1.67
C GLU A 120 13.81 12.98 3.10
N ARG A 121 13.88 13.94 4.04
CA ARG A 121 13.64 13.73 5.47
C ARG A 121 12.18 13.99 5.82
N LEU A 122 11.52 12.98 6.37
CA LEU A 122 10.12 13.02 6.79
C LEU A 122 10.03 12.83 8.31
N PRO A 123 9.95 13.91 9.11
CA PRO A 123 9.78 13.78 10.56
C PRO A 123 8.41 13.20 10.89
N ASN A 124 8.33 12.32 11.89
CA ASN A 124 7.06 11.75 12.32
C ASN A 124 6.22 12.77 13.08
N ARG A 125 5.38 13.49 12.34
CA ARG A 125 4.41 14.46 12.89
C ARG A 125 3.06 13.83 13.25
N LEU A 126 2.96 12.51 13.15
CA LEU A 126 1.73 11.73 13.33
C LEU A 126 1.68 10.99 14.68
N ARG A 127 2.80 10.91 15.40
CA ARG A 127 2.87 10.30 16.73
C ARG A 127 1.81 10.90 17.66
N GLY A 128 1.01 10.02 18.27
CA GLY A 128 -0.05 10.39 19.20
C GLY A 128 -1.27 11.08 18.57
N LYS A 129 -1.33 11.19 17.24
CA LYS A 129 -2.51 11.73 16.54
C LYS A 129 -3.42 10.62 16.08
N THR A 130 -4.71 10.76 16.38
CA THR A 130 -5.77 9.94 15.77
C THR A 130 -5.98 10.38 14.33
N ALA A 131 -6.11 9.42 13.41
CA ALA A 131 -6.46 9.72 12.03
C ALA A 131 -7.86 10.38 11.98
N VAL A 132 -7.94 11.59 11.42
CA VAL A 132 -9.20 12.30 11.20
C VAL A 132 -9.61 12.06 9.76
N LEU A 133 -10.74 11.38 9.56
CA LEU A 133 -11.24 11.10 8.21
C LEU A 133 -11.49 12.40 7.43
N PRO A 134 -11.16 12.42 6.12
CA PRO A 134 -11.42 13.58 5.30
C PRO A 134 -12.94 13.85 5.25
N GLY A 135 -13.33 15.12 5.42
CA GLY A 135 -14.74 15.52 5.49
C GLY A 135 -15.52 15.38 4.18
N ARG A 136 -14.85 15.25 3.03
CA ARG A 136 -15.49 14.99 1.73
C ARG A 136 -14.86 13.76 1.08
N ILE A 137 -15.70 12.77 0.81
CA ILE A 137 -15.36 11.57 0.06
C ILE A 137 -15.95 11.71 -1.35
N PRO A 138 -15.19 11.40 -2.41
CA PRO A 138 -15.69 11.43 -3.78
C PRO A 138 -16.93 10.54 -3.94
N GLN A 139 -17.95 11.06 -4.63
CA GLN A 139 -19.09 10.27 -5.06
C GLN A 139 -18.91 9.87 -6.53
N PRO A 140 -19.46 8.72 -6.95
CA PRO A 140 -19.40 8.32 -8.34
C PRO A 140 -20.21 9.28 -9.22
N ASN A 141 -19.59 9.79 -10.29
CA ASN A 141 -20.23 10.74 -11.22
C ASN A 141 -21.16 10.07 -12.26
N ALA A 142 -21.28 8.73 -12.24
CA ALA A 142 -22.01 7.95 -13.23
C ALA A 142 -23.20 7.21 -12.59
N VAL A 143 -24.19 6.83 -13.41
CA VAL A 143 -25.22 5.88 -12.99
C VAL A 143 -24.56 4.52 -12.75
N ILE A 144 -24.49 4.08 -11.49
CA ILE A 144 -23.88 2.81 -11.07
C ILE A 144 -24.96 1.96 -10.39
N PRO A 145 -24.99 0.63 -10.62
CA PRO A 145 -25.86 -0.28 -9.86
C PRO A 145 -25.67 -0.12 -8.35
N TYR A 146 -26.75 -0.23 -7.57
CA TYR A 146 -26.72 -0.17 -6.10
C TYR A 146 -26.05 1.11 -5.58
N PRO A 147 -26.58 2.32 -5.88
CA PRO A 147 -25.91 3.58 -5.59
C PRO A 147 -25.63 3.80 -4.10
N GLU A 148 -26.55 3.39 -3.22
CA GLU A 148 -26.39 3.50 -1.76
C GLU A 148 -25.26 2.60 -1.25
N LEU A 149 -25.32 1.30 -1.54
CA LEU A 149 -24.28 0.33 -1.18
C LEU A 149 -22.91 0.72 -1.77
N THR A 150 -22.89 1.13 -3.04
CA THR A 150 -21.66 1.58 -3.70
C THR A 150 -21.06 2.79 -3.00
N THR A 151 -21.89 3.75 -2.57
CA THR A 151 -21.43 4.92 -1.82
C THR A 151 -20.82 4.52 -0.48
N GLN A 152 -21.47 3.62 0.26
CA GLN A 152 -20.93 3.08 1.52
C GLN A 152 -19.58 2.37 1.30
N LEU A 153 -19.48 1.53 0.26
CA LEU A 153 -18.25 0.83 -0.09
C LEU A 153 -17.12 1.81 -0.43
N ILE A 154 -17.38 2.85 -1.21
CA ILE A 154 -16.40 3.88 -1.53
C ILE A 154 -15.92 4.57 -0.25
N GLN A 155 -16.83 4.96 0.64
CA GLN A 155 -16.48 5.61 1.91
C GLN A 155 -15.59 4.73 2.78
N LEU A 156 -15.92 3.46 2.87
CA LEU A 156 -15.17 2.46 3.59
C LEU A 156 -13.76 2.26 3.00
N LEU A 157 -13.65 2.14 1.67
CA LEU A 157 -12.37 2.00 0.99
C LEU A 157 -11.47 3.24 1.20
N TYR A 158 -12.05 4.45 1.12
CA TYR A 158 -11.33 5.69 1.41
C TYR A 158 -10.90 5.78 2.87
N LYS A 159 -11.74 5.32 3.81
CA LYS A 159 -11.38 5.24 5.24
C LYS A 159 -10.17 4.31 5.44
N VAL A 160 -10.18 3.12 4.85
CA VAL A 160 -9.05 2.18 4.92
C VAL A 160 -7.78 2.81 4.35
N HIS A 161 -7.85 3.41 3.15
CA HIS A 161 -6.70 4.06 2.51
C HIS A 161 -6.20 5.26 3.32
N HIS A 162 -7.09 6.06 3.89
CA HIS A 162 -6.69 7.22 4.69
C HIS A 162 -5.95 6.81 5.98
N ILE A 163 -6.47 5.79 6.68
CA ILE A 163 -5.90 5.31 7.94
C ILE A 163 -4.54 4.66 7.68
N LEU A 164 -4.49 3.65 6.82
CA LEU A 164 -3.26 2.89 6.54
C LEU A 164 -2.28 3.69 5.67
N GLY A 165 -2.78 4.37 4.65
CA GLY A 165 -1.98 4.89 3.53
C GLY A 165 -1.41 3.77 2.64
N PRO A 166 -0.63 4.13 1.61
CA PRO A 166 -0.05 3.17 0.66
C PRO A 166 1.17 2.41 1.24
N GLY A 167 1.73 1.48 0.45
CA GLY A 167 2.99 0.80 0.79
C GLY A 167 2.84 -0.59 1.42
N PHE A 168 1.63 -1.03 1.73
CA PHE A 168 1.39 -2.39 2.22
C PHE A 168 0.99 -3.35 1.09
N PHE A 169 1.19 -4.64 1.34
CA PHE A 169 0.70 -5.69 0.45
C PHE A 169 -0.84 -5.68 0.37
N HIS A 170 -1.38 -6.05 -0.79
CA HIS A 170 -2.82 -6.05 -1.07
C HIS A 170 -3.67 -6.80 -0.03
N HIS A 171 -3.14 -7.85 0.61
CA HIS A 171 -3.85 -8.61 1.64
C HIS A 171 -4.13 -7.80 2.91
N VAL A 172 -3.30 -6.80 3.22
CA VAL A 172 -3.48 -5.87 4.35
C VAL A 172 -4.75 -5.07 4.14
N TYR A 173 -4.88 -4.42 2.98
CA TYR A 173 -6.08 -3.64 2.64
C TYR A 173 -7.32 -4.53 2.56
N ARG A 174 -7.23 -5.71 1.92
CA ARG A 174 -8.34 -6.66 1.85
C ARG A 174 -8.87 -7.03 3.24
N ARG A 175 -7.99 -7.32 4.20
CA ARG A 175 -8.37 -7.63 5.57
C ARG A 175 -8.97 -6.44 6.31
N ALA A 176 -8.41 -5.24 6.13
CA ALA A 176 -8.96 -4.01 6.69
C ALA A 176 -10.37 -3.70 6.15
N VAL A 177 -10.59 -3.88 4.84
CA VAL A 177 -11.91 -3.74 4.21
C VAL A 177 -12.92 -4.72 4.82
N MET A 178 -12.55 -5.99 4.99
CA MET A 178 -13.42 -6.97 5.65
C MET A 178 -13.71 -6.63 7.12
N ILE A 179 -12.78 -5.99 7.84
CA ILE A 179 -13.03 -5.52 9.21
C ILE A 179 -14.09 -4.42 9.20
N GLU A 180 -13.96 -3.44 8.31
CA GLU A 180 -14.94 -2.36 8.20
C GLU A 180 -16.33 -2.86 7.80
N LEU A 181 -16.41 -3.81 6.86
CA LEU A 181 -17.69 -4.42 6.46
C LEU A 181 -18.39 -5.08 7.65
N ARG A 182 -17.64 -5.84 8.47
CA ARG A 182 -18.18 -6.45 9.70
C ARG A 182 -18.66 -5.40 10.71
N GLN A 183 -17.91 -4.32 10.90
CA GLN A 183 -18.27 -3.27 11.85
C GLN A 183 -19.53 -2.50 11.45
N GLN A 184 -19.81 -2.42 10.14
CA GLN A 184 -21.01 -1.77 9.59
C GLN A 184 -22.15 -2.76 9.33
N GLU A 185 -22.01 -4.02 9.75
CA GLU A 185 -22.99 -5.09 9.55
C GLU A 185 -23.38 -5.31 8.06
N ILE A 186 -22.47 -4.98 7.14
CA ILE A 186 -22.64 -5.21 5.70
C ILE A 186 -22.25 -6.67 5.40
N GLY A 187 -23.18 -7.43 4.84
CA GLY A 187 -22.99 -8.82 4.48
C GLY A 187 -21.92 -9.00 3.39
N PHE A 188 -20.99 -9.94 3.59
CA PHE A 188 -20.02 -10.29 2.56
C PHE A 188 -19.52 -11.74 2.66
N GLU A 189 -19.06 -12.25 1.53
CA GLU A 189 -18.31 -13.50 1.41
C GLU A 189 -16.88 -13.23 0.93
N TYR A 190 -15.90 -13.89 1.58
CA TYR A 190 -14.52 -13.88 1.09
C TYR A 190 -14.27 -15.01 0.09
N VAL A 191 -14.36 -14.68 -1.19
CA VAL A 191 -14.15 -15.60 -2.31
C VAL A 191 -12.65 -15.85 -2.52
N ARG A 192 -12.09 -16.75 -1.72
CA ARG A 192 -10.66 -17.15 -1.81
C ARG A 192 -10.34 -17.82 -3.13
N LYS A 193 -11.17 -18.79 -3.51
CA LYS A 193 -11.04 -19.61 -4.71
C LYS A 193 -12.36 -19.61 -5.43
N MET A 194 -12.31 -19.72 -6.75
CA MET A 194 -13.51 -19.77 -7.58
C MET A 194 -13.41 -20.97 -8.54
N PRO A 195 -14.44 -21.82 -8.60
CA PRO A 195 -14.44 -22.98 -9.47
C PRO A 195 -14.47 -22.54 -10.93
N VAL A 196 -13.76 -23.30 -11.77
CA VAL A 196 -13.70 -23.11 -13.21
C VAL A 196 -14.37 -24.31 -13.86
N TYR A 197 -15.29 -24.05 -14.78
CA TYR A 197 -16.02 -25.08 -15.51
C TYR A 197 -15.83 -24.90 -17.01
N PHE A 198 -15.87 -26.00 -17.74
CA PHE A 198 -15.98 -26.05 -19.19
C PHE A 198 -17.04 -27.08 -19.58
N HIS A 199 -18.08 -26.67 -20.31
CA HIS A 199 -19.25 -27.51 -20.60
C HIS A 199 -19.78 -28.25 -19.34
N ASN A 200 -19.99 -27.52 -18.24
CA ASN A 200 -20.38 -28.05 -16.92
C ASN A 200 -19.42 -29.05 -16.27
N SER A 201 -18.27 -29.33 -16.89
CA SER A 201 -17.21 -30.16 -16.31
C SER A 201 -16.29 -29.28 -15.46
N PHE A 202 -16.11 -29.64 -14.19
CA PHE A 202 -15.21 -28.95 -13.27
C PHE A 202 -13.75 -29.15 -13.69
N LEU A 203 -13.03 -28.03 -13.92
CA LEU A 203 -11.62 -28.03 -14.32
C LEU A 203 -10.67 -27.83 -13.14
N GLY A 204 -11.13 -27.16 -12.08
CA GLY A 204 -10.28 -26.79 -10.95
C GLY A 204 -10.69 -25.48 -10.30
N ASN A 205 -9.87 -25.01 -9.36
CA ASN A 205 -10.11 -23.80 -8.58
C ASN A 205 -9.08 -22.71 -8.93
N GLN A 206 -9.57 -21.54 -9.35
CA GLN A 206 -8.76 -20.35 -9.56
C GLN A 206 -8.67 -19.53 -8.26
N GLU A 207 -7.47 -19.10 -7.86
CA GLU A 207 -7.33 -18.12 -6.77
C GLU A 207 -7.87 -16.75 -7.18
N SER A 208 -8.69 -16.16 -6.31
CA SER A 208 -9.49 -14.97 -6.64
C SER A 208 -9.30 -13.85 -5.62
N HIS A 209 -9.31 -14.21 -4.34
CA HIS A 209 -9.16 -13.30 -3.20
C HIS A 209 -10.09 -12.06 -3.25
N LEU A 210 -11.31 -12.23 -3.78
CA LEU A 210 -12.31 -11.17 -3.90
C LEU A 210 -13.22 -11.12 -2.69
N ILE A 211 -13.86 -9.97 -2.49
CA ILE A 211 -14.91 -9.78 -1.48
C ILE A 211 -16.23 -9.63 -2.24
N LEU A 212 -17.14 -10.59 -2.09
CA LEU A 212 -18.50 -10.50 -2.62
C LEU A 212 -19.38 -9.85 -1.57
N VAL A 213 -19.83 -8.63 -1.82
CA VAL A 213 -20.64 -7.83 -0.89
C VAL A 213 -22.11 -7.93 -1.27
N GLU A 214 -22.96 -8.24 -0.29
CA GLU A 214 -24.42 -8.36 -0.42
C GLU A 214 -24.85 -9.19 -1.65
N ASN A 215 -24.06 -10.20 -2.01
CA ASN A 215 -24.24 -11.05 -3.18
C ASN A 215 -24.38 -10.30 -4.52
N CYS A 216 -23.99 -9.02 -4.61
CA CYS A 216 -24.29 -8.18 -5.77
C CYS A 216 -23.12 -7.32 -6.26
N VAL A 217 -22.10 -7.09 -5.42
CA VAL A 217 -20.90 -6.31 -5.78
C VAL A 217 -19.63 -7.11 -5.49
N LEU A 218 -18.75 -7.27 -6.48
CA LEU A 218 -17.40 -7.83 -6.26
C LEU A 218 -16.38 -6.73 -6.02
N VAL A 219 -15.68 -6.77 -4.90
CA VAL A 219 -14.61 -5.83 -4.57
C VAL A 219 -13.25 -6.54 -4.62
N ALA A 220 -12.33 -5.95 -5.38
CA ALA A 220 -10.93 -6.34 -5.49
C ALA A 220 -10.06 -5.25 -4.88
N ALA A 221 -9.48 -5.52 -3.71
CA ALA A 221 -8.45 -4.67 -3.11
C ALA A 221 -7.08 -5.04 -3.69
N VAL A 222 -6.49 -4.11 -4.44
CA VAL A 222 -5.20 -4.29 -5.12
C VAL A 222 -4.19 -3.22 -4.69
N ALA A 223 -2.91 -3.48 -4.93
CA ALA A 223 -1.83 -2.54 -4.67
C ALA A 223 -0.83 -2.67 -5.82
N VAL A 224 -1.12 -1.97 -6.92
CA VAL A 224 -0.37 -2.04 -8.18
C VAL A 224 -0.07 -0.63 -8.68
N GLN A 225 0.94 -0.45 -9.53
CA GLN A 225 1.28 0.89 -10.05
C GLN A 225 0.10 1.50 -10.82
N GLU A 226 -0.59 0.70 -11.64
CA GLU A 226 -1.75 1.11 -12.41
C GLU A 226 -2.75 -0.04 -12.55
N VAL A 227 -4.04 0.29 -12.63
CA VAL A 227 -5.10 -0.69 -12.96
C VAL A 227 -5.31 -0.71 -14.47
N ASP A 228 -4.83 -1.77 -15.11
CA ASP A 228 -4.94 -1.93 -16.57
C ASP A 228 -6.27 -2.59 -17.03
N GLU A 229 -6.47 -2.65 -18.35
CA GLU A 229 -7.63 -3.30 -18.96
C GLU A 229 -7.63 -4.82 -18.77
N ALA A 230 -6.48 -5.46 -18.60
CA ALA A 230 -6.40 -6.89 -18.36
C ALA A 230 -7.01 -7.23 -16.99
N MET A 231 -6.71 -6.46 -15.96
CA MET A 231 -7.30 -6.57 -14.62
C MET A 231 -8.82 -6.34 -14.66
N LYS A 232 -9.29 -5.33 -15.39
CA LYS A 232 -10.74 -5.06 -15.57
C LYS A 232 -11.42 -6.22 -16.29
N SER A 233 -10.81 -6.76 -17.35
CA SER A 233 -11.32 -7.92 -18.09
C SER A 233 -11.37 -9.18 -17.23
N GLN A 234 -10.32 -9.44 -16.43
CA GLN A 234 -10.31 -10.54 -15.47
C GLN A 234 -11.44 -10.40 -14.45
N LEU A 235 -11.64 -9.21 -13.88
CA LEU A 235 -12.75 -8.97 -12.95
C LEU A 235 -14.10 -9.18 -13.63
N ARG A 236 -14.29 -8.69 -14.86
CA ARG A 236 -15.52 -8.92 -15.65
C ARG A 236 -15.80 -10.41 -15.84
N GLY A 237 -14.79 -11.22 -16.15
CA GLY A 237 -14.93 -12.68 -16.24
C GLY A 237 -15.28 -13.35 -14.91
N ARG A 238 -14.81 -12.80 -13.79
CA ARG A 238 -15.20 -13.28 -12.45
C ARG A 238 -16.62 -12.85 -12.09
N MET A 239 -17.02 -11.64 -12.47
CA MET A 239 -18.38 -11.13 -12.29
C MET A 239 -19.43 -11.99 -13.01
N ARG A 240 -19.15 -12.41 -14.25
CA ARG A 240 -20.03 -13.31 -15.02
C ARG A 240 -20.26 -14.64 -14.30
N ARG A 241 -19.21 -15.22 -13.70
CA ARG A 241 -19.28 -16.51 -12.96
C ARG A 241 -20.06 -16.39 -11.65
N GLN A 242 -20.00 -15.24 -10.98
CA GLN A 242 -20.74 -14.95 -9.74
C GLN A 242 -22.12 -14.33 -10.01
N ASN A 243 -22.49 -14.12 -11.27
CA ASN A 243 -23.69 -13.42 -11.71
C ASN A 243 -23.91 -12.05 -11.03
N VAL A 244 -22.84 -11.27 -10.84
CA VAL A 244 -22.93 -9.91 -10.26
C VAL A 244 -22.93 -8.82 -11.33
N ALA A 245 -23.60 -7.71 -11.02
CA ALA A 245 -23.74 -6.58 -11.95
C ALA A 245 -22.61 -5.54 -11.84
N LEU A 246 -21.93 -5.47 -10.69
CA LEU A 246 -20.91 -4.47 -10.40
C LEU A 246 -19.64 -5.10 -9.83
N GLY A 247 -18.49 -4.65 -10.33
CA GLY A 247 -17.16 -4.90 -9.79
C GLY A 247 -16.47 -3.59 -9.44
N ILE A 248 -15.71 -3.58 -8.35
CA ILE A 248 -14.91 -2.46 -7.87
C ILE A 248 -13.45 -2.91 -7.77
N LEU A 249 -12.56 -2.28 -8.53
CA LEU A 249 -11.10 -2.38 -8.37
C LEU A 249 -10.64 -1.20 -7.53
N ALA A 250 -10.26 -1.45 -6.28
CA ALA A 250 -9.74 -0.43 -5.37
C ALA A 250 -8.23 -0.57 -5.28
N ASN A 251 -7.50 0.34 -5.91
CA ASN A 251 -6.04 0.36 -5.91
C ASN A 251 -5.50 1.29 -4.82
N PHE A 252 -4.86 0.68 -3.83
CA PHE A 252 -4.32 1.35 -2.66
C PHE A 252 -2.88 1.85 -2.86
N ASN A 253 -2.23 1.55 -3.99
CA ASN A 253 -0.85 1.95 -4.27
C ASN A 253 -0.76 3.31 -4.97
N SER A 254 -1.38 4.33 -4.37
CA SER A 254 -1.32 5.71 -4.82
C SER A 254 -1.48 6.66 -3.64
N SER A 255 -1.06 7.93 -3.82
CA SER A 255 -1.22 8.99 -2.82
C SER A 255 -2.69 9.30 -2.53
N ARG A 256 -3.59 8.96 -3.46
CA ARG A 256 -5.03 8.94 -3.29
C ARG A 256 -5.55 7.57 -3.74
N LEU A 257 -6.55 7.04 -3.04
CA LEU A 257 -7.22 5.83 -3.49
C LEU A 257 -7.75 6.00 -4.91
N ASP A 258 -7.36 5.06 -5.78
CA ASP A 258 -7.86 4.94 -7.14
C ASP A 258 -8.93 3.85 -7.19
N ILE A 259 -10.09 4.17 -7.75
CA ILE A 259 -11.23 3.26 -7.85
C ILE A 259 -11.67 3.17 -9.30
N SER A 260 -11.62 1.96 -9.84
CA SER A 260 -12.15 1.62 -11.15
C SER A 260 -13.42 0.77 -11.00
N PHE A 261 -14.50 1.19 -11.67
CA PHE A 261 -15.75 0.44 -11.72
C PHE A 261 -15.81 -0.43 -12.98
N VAL A 262 -16.14 -1.71 -12.81
CA VAL A 262 -16.41 -2.64 -13.90
C VAL A 262 -17.90 -2.98 -13.86
N LYS A 263 -18.62 -2.68 -14.94
CA LYS A 263 -20.05 -2.97 -15.03
C LYS A 263 -20.27 -4.20 -15.91
N LYS A 264 -21.30 -4.99 -15.60
CA LYS A 264 -21.82 -5.97 -16.54
C LYS A 264 -22.41 -5.20 -17.72
N GLU A 265 -21.92 -5.44 -18.92
CA GLU A 265 -22.57 -4.96 -20.14
C GLU A 265 -23.94 -5.64 -20.21
N TYR A 266 -25.00 -4.84 -20.22
CA TYR A 266 -26.29 -5.32 -20.66
C TYR A 266 -26.16 -5.51 -22.17
N SER A 267 -26.17 -6.75 -22.64
CA SER A 267 -26.51 -7.03 -24.03
C SER A 267 -27.94 -6.52 -24.22
N GLU A 268 -28.10 -5.48 -25.04
CA GLU A 268 -29.38 -5.08 -25.62
C GLU A 268 -30.07 -6.26 -26.32
#